data_AF-A0A1Q3QVA7-F1
#
_entry.id   AF-A0A1Q3QVA7-F1
#
_cell.length_a   1.000
_cell.length_b   1.000
_cell.length_c   1.000
_cell.angle_alpha   90.00
_cell.angle_beta   90.00
_cell.angle_gamma   90.00
#
_symmetry.space_group_name_H-M   'P 1'
#
loop_
_entity.id
_entity.type
_entity.pdbx_description
1 polymer ?
#
loop_
_entity_poly.entity_id
_entity_poly.type
_entity_poly.pdbx_seq_one_letter_code
_entity_poly.pdbx_strand_id
1 'polypeptide(L)' 'MIDQLKCLIEAARRRPFPPEEREAQRRSFAYGNTKIENDLITREMVDEQDELLKRELQER' A
#
# COMPACT_ATOMS: atom_id res chain seq x y z
N MET A 1 27.17 -11.47 -10.07
CA MET A 1 25.77 -11.04 -10.33
C MET A 1 24.74 -11.81 -9.51
N ILE A 2 24.72 -13.15 -9.53
CA ILE A 2 23.74 -13.93 -8.75
C ILE A 2 23.85 -13.70 -7.24
N ASP A 3 25.08 -13.59 -6.71
CA ASP A 3 25.27 -13.43 -5.27
C ASP A 3 24.89 -12.03 -4.76
N GLN A 4 25.11 -10.99 -5.57
CA GLN A 4 24.63 -9.64 -5.27
C GLN A 4 23.10 -9.58 -5.23
N LEU A 5 22.42 -10.24 -6.17
CA LEU A 5 20.96 -10.34 -6.16
C LEU A 5 20.45 -11.08 -4.91
N LYS A 6 21.09 -12.18 -4.52
CA LYS A 6 20.77 -12.90 -3.27
C LYS A 6 20.93 -12.00 -2.04
N CYS A 7 22.00 -11.22 -1.96
CA CYS A 7 22.21 -10.27 -0.87
C CYS A 7 21.09 -9.23 -0.79
N LEU A 8 20.64 -8.69 -1.93
CA LEU A 8 19.53 -7.72 -1.97
C LEU A 8 18.20 -8.34 -1.54
N ILE A 9 17.91 -9.57 -1.98
CA ILE A 9 16.69 -10.29 -1.57
C ILE A 9 16.69 -10.54 -0.05
N GLU A 10 17.82 -10.98 0.51
CA GLU A 10 17.95 -11.20 1.96
C GLU A 10 17.83 -9.90 2.76
N ALA A 11 18.38 -8.79 2.26
CA ALA A 11 18.21 -7.48 2.87
C ALA A 11 16.75 -7.03 2.85
N ALA A 12 16.07 -7.17 1.71
CA ALA A 12 14.66 -6.79 1.57
C ALA A 12 13.73 -7.59 2.50
N ARG A 13 14.00 -8.90 2.68
CA ARG A 13 13.23 -9.76 3.60
C ARG A 13 13.29 -9.33 5.06
N ARG A 14 14.41 -8.72 5.48
CA ARG A 14 14.66 -8.33 6.88
C ARG A 14 14.35 -6.87 7.16
N ARG A 15 14.16 -6.06 6.12
CA ARG A 15 13.80 -4.66 6.24
C ARG A 15 12.44 -4.56 6.98
N PRO A 16 12.34 -3.80 8.08
CA PRO A 16 11.06 -3.47 8.68
C PRO A 16 10.15 -2.80 7.65
N PHE A 17 8.87 -3.16 7.66
CA PHE A 17 7.85 -2.50 6.86
C PHE A 17 6.99 -1.64 7.78
N PRO A 18 7.33 -0.36 7.97
CA PRO A 18 6.70 0.47 8.98
C PRO A 18 5.24 0.80 8.64
N PRO A 19 4.40 1.18 9.62
CA PRO A 19 2.97 1.41 9.45
C PRO A 19 2.62 2.36 8.29
N GLU A 20 3.36 3.46 8.15
CA GLU A 20 3.15 4.48 7.12
C GLU A 20 3.39 3.94 5.70
N GLU A 21 4.43 3.11 5.52
CA GLU A 21 4.70 2.49 4.22
C GLU A 21 3.66 1.41 3.90
N ARG A 22 3.20 0.64 4.90
CA ARG A 22 2.11 -0.33 4.75
C ARG A 22 0.81 0.34 4.30
N GLU A 23 0.52 1.49 4.89
CA GLU A 23 -0.66 2.27 4.54
C GLU A 23 -0.57 2.82 3.11
N ALA A 24 0.55 3.44 2.75
CA ALA A 24 0.78 3.95 1.41
C ALA A 24 0.71 2.82 0.36
N GLN A 25 1.22 1.63 0.67
CA GLN A 25 1.13 0.44 -0.16
C GLN A 25 -0.33 -0.01 -0.33
N ARG A 26 -1.09 -0.10 0.78
CA ARG A 26 -2.51 -0.49 0.75
C ARG A 26 -3.34 0.45 -0.13
N ARG A 27 -3.17 1.76 0.03
CA ARG A 27 -3.84 2.79 -0.79
C ARG A 27 -3.45 2.67 -2.27
N SER A 28 -2.17 2.44 -2.55
CA SER A 28 -1.69 2.24 -3.92
C SER A 28 -2.27 1.00 -4.58
N PHE A 29 -2.41 -0.11 -3.84
CA PHE A 29 -3.07 -1.32 -4.35
C PHE A 29 -4.56 -1.09 -4.60
N ALA A 30 -5.27 -0.46 -3.66
CA ALA A 30 -6.68 -0.15 -3.81
C ALA A 30 -6.92 0.73 -5.05
N TYR A 31 -6.13 1.80 -5.21
CA TYR A 31 -6.20 2.66 -6.40
C TYR A 31 -5.85 1.90 -7.68
N GLY A 32 -4.76 1.14 -7.70
CA GLY A 32 -4.35 0.38 -8.88
C GLY A 32 -5.45 -0.57 -9.36
N ASN A 33 -6.00 -1.37 -8.45
CA ASN A 33 -7.06 -2.33 -8.80
C ASN A 33 -8.34 -1.63 -9.28
N THR A 34 -8.75 -0.54 -8.63
CA THR A 34 -10.01 0.15 -8.96
C THR A 34 -9.91 1.00 -10.22
N LYS A 35 -8.76 1.65 -10.44
CA LYS A 35 -8.49 2.47 -11.63
C LYS A 35 -8.40 1.65 -12.90
N ILE A 36 -7.92 0.39 -12.82
CA ILE A 36 -7.91 -0.54 -13.96
C ILE A 36 -9.32 -0.77 -14.50
N GLU A 37 -10.31 -0.89 -13.61
CA GLU A 37 -11.70 -1.21 -13.96
C GLU A 37 -12.56 0.03 -14.21
N ASN A 38 -12.22 1.16 -13.59
CA ASN A 38 -13.03 2.38 -13.67
C ASN A 38 -12.16 3.65 -13.65
N ASP A 39 -12.14 4.34 -14.79
CA ASP A 39 -11.36 5.56 -14.95
C ASP A 39 -11.85 6.76 -14.13
N LEU A 40 -13.10 6.73 -13.67
CA LEU A 40 -13.67 7.80 -12.83
C LEU A 40 -13.18 7.74 -11.38
N ILE A 41 -12.60 6.61 -10.96
CA ILE A 41 -12.03 6.49 -9.62
C ILE A 41 -10.71 7.25 -9.58
N THR A 42 -10.62 8.23 -8.68
CA THR A 42 -9.42 9.06 -8.50
C THR A 42 -8.59 8.60 -7.31
N ARG A 43 -7.37 9.11 -7.22
CA ARG A 43 -6.48 8.79 -6.11
C ARG A 43 -7.02 9.35 -4.79
N GLU A 44 -7.55 10.55 -4.86
CA GLU A 44 -8.15 11.29 -3.76
C GLU A 44 -9.36 10.54 -3.18
N MET A 45 -10.22 9.98 -4.05
CA MET A 45 -11.34 9.15 -3.59
C MET A 45 -10.86 7.97 -2.73
N VAL A 46 -9.79 7.29 -3.14
CA VAL A 46 -9.22 6.16 -2.38
C VAL A 46 -8.59 6.63 -1.07
N ASP A 47 -7.89 7.77 -1.08
CA ASP A 47 -7.34 8.37 0.14
C ASP A 47 -8.45 8.74 1.14
N GLU A 48 -9.57 9.29 0.69
CA GLU A 48 -10.72 9.62 1.54
C GLU A 48 -11.37 8.36 2.15
N GLN A 49 -11.56 7.30 1.36
CA GLN A 49 -12.09 6.03 1.87
C GLN A 49 -11.15 5.39 2.90
N ASP A 50 -9.83 5.58 2.75
CA ASP A 50 -8.84 5.13 3.72
C ASP A 50 -9.07 5.72 5.10
N GLU A 51 -9.26 7.04 5.14
CA GLU A 51 -9.48 7.79 6.37
C GLU A 51 -10.81 7.43 7.02
N LEU A 52 -11.87 7.21 6.23
CA LEU A 52 -13.16 6.73 6.76
C LEU A 52 -13.00 5.36 7.44
N LEU A 53 -12.33 4.41 6.78
CA LEU A 53 -12.12 3.07 7.33
C LEU A 53 -11.30 3.10 8.63
N LYS A 54 -10.29 3.97 8.72
CA LYS A 54 -9.52 4.15 9.97
C LYS A 54 -10.40 4.63 11.12
N ARG A 55 -11.31 5.58 10.87
CA ARG A 55 -12.24 6.08 11.89
C ARG A 55 -13.20 4.99 12.34
N GLU A 56 -13.78 4.24 11.41
CA GLU A 56 -14.67 3.12 11.73
C GLU A 56 -13.98 2.04 12.58
N LEU A 57 -12.69 1.79 12.34
CA LEU A 57 -11.89 0.85 13.14
C LEU A 57 -11.58 1.37 14.54
N GLN A 58 -11.50 2.70 14.74
CA GLN A 58 -11.28 3.32 16.05
C GLN A 58 -12.55 3.37 16.91
N GLU A 59 -13.72 3.38 16.27
CA GLU A 59 -15.04 3.44 16.92
C GLU A 59 -15.57 2.05 17.32
N ARG A 60 -14.92 0.97 16.88
CA ARG A 60 -15.25 -0.43 17.20
C ARG A 60 -14.48 -0.95 18.40
#